data_AF-A0A0F9CS22-F1
#
_entry.id   AF-A0A0F9CS22-F1
#
_cell.length_a   1.000
_cell.length_b   1.000
_cell.length_c   1.000
_cell.angle_alpha   90.00
_cell.angle_beta   90.00
_cell.angle_gamma   90.00
#
_symmetry.space_group_name_H-M   'P 1'
#
loop_
_entity.id
_entity.type
_entity.pdbx_description
1 polymer ?
#
loop_
_entity_poly.entity_id
_entity_poly.type
_entity_poly.pdbx_seq_one_letter_code
_entity_poly.pdbx_strand_id
1 'polypeptide(L)'
;MVIQKEVNRERQFKSGYILRTEMWSTPGCPPVEMKSCYTPDGHYIGGAPWGHRLCTIRGIRPELRTAESNTCSIGFCEREQKWYGWSHRAIYGFSIGDKVKEGDVTAEHLPIGFKAETLNDAKKMADAFARSVS
;
A
#
# COMPACT_ATOMS: atom_id res chain seq x y z
N MET A 1 8.61 26.28 -2.49
CA MET A 1 7.31 26.39 -3.19
C MET A 1 6.31 25.58 -2.39
N VAL A 2 5.28 26.21 -1.81
CA VAL A 2 4.30 25.51 -0.95
C VAL A 2 3.11 25.11 -1.80
N ILE A 3 2.82 23.81 -1.88
CA ILE A 3 1.60 23.30 -2.49
C ILE A 3 0.48 23.45 -1.46
N GLN A 4 -0.58 24.19 -1.79
CA GLN A 4 -1.78 24.25 -0.96
C GLN A 4 -2.72 23.10 -1.35
N LYS A 5 -3.21 22.37 -0.33
CA LYS A 5 -4.14 21.26 -0.51
C LYS A 5 -5.39 21.52 0.33
N GLU A 6 -6.54 21.55 -0.33
CA GLU A 6 -7.84 21.72 0.31
C GLU A 6 -8.71 20.49 0.04
N VAL A 7 -9.29 19.90 1.10
CA VAL A 7 -10.19 18.75 0.96
C VAL A 7 -11.61 19.26 0.73
N ASN A 8 -12.09 19.12 -0.51
CA ASN A 8 -13.43 19.59 -0.89
C ASN A 8 -14.51 18.57 -0.53
N ARG A 9 -14.17 17.27 -0.60
CA ARG A 9 -15.13 16.20 -0.36
C ARG A 9 -14.43 14.96 0.18
N GLU A 10 -15.05 14.30 1.14
CA GLU A 10 -14.63 13.02 1.67
C GLU A 10 -15.74 11.97 1.54
N ARG A 11 -15.38 10.73 1.20
CA ARG A 11 -16.29 9.59 1.17
C ARG A 11 -15.61 8.35 1.75
N GLN A 12 -16.18 7.79 2.80
CA GLN A 12 -15.78 6.49 3.34
C GLN A 12 -16.47 5.35 2.60
N PHE A 13 -15.72 4.31 2.27
CA PHE A 13 -16.22 3.09 1.65
C PHE A 13 -16.27 1.95 2.66
N LYS A 14 -17.27 1.06 2.52
CA LYS A 14 -17.41 -0.16 3.34
C LYS A 14 -16.20 -1.09 3.25
N SER A 15 -15.42 -0.99 2.18
CA SER A 15 -14.15 -1.69 1.97
C SER A 15 -12.97 -1.12 2.80
N GLY A 16 -13.22 -0.18 3.71
CA GLY A 16 -12.24 0.23 4.72
C GLY A 16 -11.25 1.31 4.28
N TYR A 17 -11.59 2.12 3.26
CA TYR A 17 -10.77 3.27 2.86
C TYR A 17 -11.62 4.52 2.66
N ILE A 18 -10.96 5.66 2.67
CA ILE A 18 -11.52 6.99 2.49
C ILE A 18 -11.05 7.53 1.14
N LEU A 19 -11.96 8.03 0.30
CA LEU A 19 -11.65 8.79 -0.89
C LEU A 19 -11.80 10.28 -0.59
N ARG A 20 -10.73 11.04 -0.78
CA ARG A 20 -10.75 12.51 -0.74
C ARG A 20 -10.68 13.06 -2.16
N THR A 21 -11.53 14.05 -2.42
CA THR A 21 -11.41 14.93 -3.58
C THR A 21 -10.77 16.22 -3.09
N GLU A 22 -9.57 16.51 -3.59
CA GLU A 22 -8.70 17.57 -3.08
C GLU A 22 -8.42 18.57 -4.20
N MET A 23 -8.46 19.86 -3.90
CA MET A 23 -7.97 20.89 -4.82
C MET A 23 -6.52 21.21 -4.50
N TRP A 24 -5.64 21.01 -5.48
CA TRP A 24 -4.21 21.27 -5.36
C TRP A 24 -3.87 22.55 -6.11
N SER A 25 -3.32 23.52 -5.39
CA SER A 25 -2.95 24.83 -5.94
C SER A 25 -1.45 25.05 -5.83
N THR A 26 -0.83 25.35 -6.98
CA THR A 26 0.61 25.62 -7.11
C THR A 26 0.79 26.97 -7.80
N PRO A 27 1.63 27.89 -7.29
CA PRO A 27 1.84 29.20 -7.91
C PRO A 27 2.22 29.09 -9.39
N GLY A 28 1.51 29.82 -10.26
CA GLY A 28 1.75 29.82 -11.70
C GLY A 28 1.07 28.68 -12.48
N CYS A 29 0.34 27.79 -11.81
CA CYS A 29 -0.44 26.73 -12.45
C CYS A 29 -1.92 26.84 -12.07
N PRO A 30 -2.85 26.53 -13.00
CA PRO A 30 -4.25 26.35 -12.65
C PRO A 30 -4.41 25.27 -11.56
N PRO A 31 -5.34 25.45 -10.60
CA PRO A 31 -5.64 24.43 -9.61
C PRO A 31 -6.06 23.11 -10.26
N VAL A 32 -5.66 21.98 -9.66
CA VAL A 32 -5.98 20.64 -10.15
C VAL A 32 -6.80 19.89 -9.11
N GLU A 33 -7.92 19.33 -9.52
CA GLU A 33 -8.67 18.38 -8.70
C GLU A 33 -7.98 17.02 -8.70
N MET A 34 -7.62 16.55 -7.51
CA MET A 34 -6.99 15.26 -7.27
C MET A 34 -7.93 14.34 -6.48
N LYS A 35 -7.92 13.05 -6.81
CA LYS A 35 -8.69 12.02 -6.09
C LYS A 35 -7.75 11.02 -5.45
N SER A 36 -7.63 11.13 -4.14
CA SER A 36 -6.64 10.45 -3.32
C SER A 36 -7.34 9.52 -2.32
N CYS A 37 -6.81 8.31 -2.14
CA CYS A 37 -7.32 7.33 -1.19
C CYS A 37 -6.43 7.27 0.06
N TYR A 38 -7.08 7.13 1.22
CA TYR A 38 -6.44 7.07 2.53
C TYR A 38 -7.03 5.95 3.38
N THR A 39 -6.24 5.44 4.33
CA THR A 39 -6.74 4.62 5.43
C THR A 39 -7.60 5.48 6.37
N PRO A 40 -8.44 4.87 7.24
CA PRO A 40 -9.16 5.61 8.28
C PRO A 40 -8.23 6.41 9.20
N ASP A 41 -7.01 5.94 9.42
CA ASP A 41 -5.98 6.62 10.22
C ASP A 41 -5.26 7.75 9.46
N GLY A 42 -5.64 8.01 8.19
CA GLY A 42 -5.11 9.09 7.38
C GLY A 42 -3.84 8.75 6.60
N HIS A 43 -3.42 7.49 6.54
CA HIS A 43 -2.24 7.08 5.75
C HIS A 43 -2.60 7.02 4.25
N TYR A 44 -1.74 7.58 3.40
CA TYR A 44 -1.99 7.64 1.96
C TYR A 44 -1.86 6.26 1.30
N ILE A 45 -2.88 5.84 0.53
CA ILE A 45 -2.91 4.55 -0.18
C ILE A 45 -2.47 4.71 -1.64
N GLY A 46 -2.83 5.82 -2.28
CA GLY A 46 -2.66 6.04 -3.72
C GLY A 46 -3.86 6.77 -4.33
N GLY A 47 -3.86 6.94 -5.66
CA GLY A 47 -4.99 7.53 -6.37
C GLY A 47 -6.24 6.64 -6.36
N ALA A 48 -7.40 7.21 -6.74
CA ALA A 48 -8.69 6.53 -6.70
C ALA A 48 -8.74 5.14 -7.38
N PRO A 49 -8.21 4.94 -8.61
CA PRO A 49 -8.21 3.63 -9.25
C PRO A 49 -7.39 2.59 -8.46
N TRP A 50 -6.28 3.02 -7.88
CA TRP A 50 -5.40 2.16 -7.10
C TRP A 50 -6.03 1.74 -5.78
N GLY A 51 -6.59 2.70 -5.03
CA GLY A 51 -7.29 2.40 -3.78
C GLY A 51 -8.49 1.49 -3.99
N HIS A 52 -9.26 1.68 -5.08
CA HIS A 52 -10.36 0.78 -5.43
C HIS A 52 -9.86 -0.64 -5.75
N ARG A 53 -8.80 -0.77 -6.56
CA ARG A 53 -8.19 -2.07 -6.90
C ARG A 53 -7.72 -2.81 -5.65
N LEU A 54 -6.97 -2.16 -4.76
CA LEU A 54 -6.44 -2.80 -3.56
C LEU A 54 -7.55 -3.17 -2.57
N CYS A 55 -8.37 -2.19 -2.18
CA CYS A 55 -9.29 -2.37 -1.06
C CYS A 55 -10.59 -3.04 -1.47
N THR A 56 -11.15 -2.69 -2.63
CA THR A 56 -12.47 -3.21 -3.05
C THR A 56 -12.34 -4.52 -3.81
N ILE A 57 -11.46 -4.55 -4.82
CA ILE A 57 -11.34 -5.72 -5.70
C ILE A 57 -10.56 -6.84 -4.99
N ARG A 58 -9.38 -6.51 -4.43
CA ARG A 58 -8.53 -7.52 -3.77
C ARG A 58 -8.87 -7.76 -2.31
N GLY A 59 -9.56 -6.84 -1.64
CA GLY A 59 -9.88 -6.97 -0.21
C GLY A 59 -8.67 -6.77 0.70
N ILE A 60 -7.64 -6.06 0.22
CA ILE A 60 -6.42 -5.76 0.98
C ILE A 60 -6.69 -4.56 1.88
N ARG A 61 -6.32 -4.65 3.16
CA ARG A 61 -6.29 -3.53 4.11
C ARG A 61 -4.89 -2.90 4.10
N PRO A 62 -4.71 -1.70 3.52
CA PRO A 62 -3.39 -1.11 3.38
C PRO A 62 -2.85 -0.55 4.69
N GLU A 63 -1.53 -0.65 4.86
CA GLU A 63 -0.78 -0.17 6.01
C GLU A 63 0.53 0.48 5.55
N LEU A 64 1.02 1.41 6.36
CA LEU A 64 2.40 1.87 6.23
C LEU A 64 3.35 0.70 6.53
N ARG A 65 4.44 0.67 5.78
CA ARG A 65 5.49 -0.33 5.98
C ARG A 65 6.32 -0.02 7.23
N THR A 66 6.62 1.25 7.46
CA THR A 66 7.26 1.78 8.68
C THR A 66 6.59 3.10 9.10
N ALA A 67 6.85 3.58 10.32
CA ALA A 67 6.30 4.86 10.81
C ALA A 67 6.75 6.07 9.97
N GLU A 68 7.91 5.97 9.32
CA GLU A 68 8.49 7.01 8.46
C GLU A 68 8.01 6.91 7.00
N SER A 69 7.21 5.89 6.67
CA SER A 69 6.69 5.71 5.32
C SER A 69 5.59 6.74 5.04
N ASN A 70 5.69 7.42 3.90
CA ASN A 70 4.68 8.42 3.49
C ASN A 70 3.50 7.83 2.71
N THR A 71 3.57 6.55 2.35
CA THR A 71 2.52 5.84 1.59
C THR A 71 2.41 4.39 2.05
N CYS A 72 1.20 3.85 2.00
CA CYS A 72 0.95 2.44 2.23
C CYS A 72 1.54 1.62 1.08
N SER A 73 2.33 0.61 1.44
CA SER A 73 2.99 -0.29 0.50
C SER A 73 2.92 -1.75 0.92
N ILE A 74 2.26 -2.04 2.03
CA ILE A 74 1.92 -3.40 2.47
C ILE A 74 0.47 -3.46 2.95
N GLY A 75 -0.11 -4.66 3.04
CA GLY A 75 -1.45 -4.81 3.57
C GLY A 75 -1.94 -6.25 3.65
N PHE A 76 -2.86 -6.52 4.58
CA PHE A 76 -3.38 -7.87 4.80
C PHE A 76 -4.70 -8.10 4.06
N CYS A 77 -4.87 -9.27 3.47
CA CYS A 77 -6.14 -9.73 2.91
C CYS A 77 -6.66 -10.92 3.73
N GLU A 78 -7.68 -10.66 4.55
CA GLU A 78 -8.31 -11.66 5.43
C GLU A 78 -8.86 -12.86 4.64
N ARG A 79 -9.51 -12.61 3.50
CA ARG A 79 -10.10 -13.67 2.67
C ARG A 79 -9.05 -14.67 2.16
N GLU A 80 -7.84 -14.19 1.88
CA GLU A 80 -6.78 -15.00 1.30
C GLU A 80 -5.75 -15.46 2.35
N GLN A 81 -5.83 -14.95 3.58
CA GLN A 81 -4.82 -15.14 4.63
C GLN A 81 -3.40 -14.81 4.14
N LYS A 82 -3.28 -13.69 3.41
CA LYS A 82 -2.04 -13.24 2.77
C LYS A 82 -1.67 -11.81 3.12
N TRP A 83 -0.38 -11.58 3.30
CA TRP A 83 0.23 -10.26 3.34
C TRP A 83 0.73 -9.88 1.96
N TYR A 84 0.28 -8.73 1.48
CA TYR A 84 0.67 -8.16 0.20
C TYR A 84 1.71 -7.08 0.40
N GLY A 85 2.72 -7.06 -0.47
CA GLY A 85 3.64 -5.94 -0.66
C GLY A 85 3.51 -5.41 -2.09
N TRP A 86 3.62 -4.10 -2.27
CA TRP A 86 3.55 -3.47 -3.59
C TRP A 86 4.36 -2.19 -3.72
N SER A 87 4.59 -1.82 -4.97
CA SER A 87 5.03 -0.50 -5.41
C SER A 87 4.23 -0.06 -6.65
N HIS A 88 4.71 0.97 -7.34
CA HIS A 88 4.17 1.34 -8.65
C HIS A 88 4.43 0.27 -9.74
N ARG A 89 5.42 -0.62 -9.54
CA ARG A 89 5.85 -1.63 -10.54
C ARG A 89 5.18 -2.97 -10.37
N ALA A 90 5.01 -3.43 -9.13
CA ALA A 90 4.62 -4.80 -8.86
C ALA A 90 3.80 -4.92 -7.56
N ILE A 91 3.03 -6.00 -7.47
CA ILE A 91 2.30 -6.42 -6.27
C ILE A 91 2.40 -7.93 -6.13
N TYR A 92 2.73 -8.42 -4.94
CA TYR A 92 2.79 -9.86 -4.65
C TYR A 92 2.27 -10.15 -3.24
N GLY A 93 1.70 -11.34 -3.05
CA GLY A 93 1.09 -11.77 -1.80
C GLY A 93 1.76 -13.02 -1.24
N PHE A 94 2.09 -12.98 0.05
CA PHE A 94 2.76 -14.03 0.80
C PHE A 94 1.82 -14.61 1.84
N SER A 95 1.88 -15.93 2.01
CA SER A 95 1.10 -16.76 2.93
C SER A 95 2.05 -17.59 3.80
N ILE A 96 1.51 -18.18 4.88
CA ILE A 96 2.21 -19.20 5.64
C ILE A 96 2.61 -20.35 4.70
N GLY A 97 3.88 -20.76 4.77
CA GLY A 97 4.48 -21.81 3.95
C GLY A 97 5.36 -21.29 2.82
N ASP A 98 5.22 -20.03 2.42
CA ASP A 98 6.05 -19.44 1.37
C ASP A 98 7.52 -19.38 1.81
N LYS A 99 8.43 -19.60 0.86
CA LYS A 99 9.87 -19.71 1.11
C LYS A 99 10.64 -18.83 0.14
N VAL A 100 11.57 -18.02 0.66
CA VAL A 100 12.50 -17.21 -0.14
C VAL A 100 13.45 -18.14 -0.89
N LYS A 101 13.52 -17.98 -2.20
CA LYS A 101 14.41 -18.71 -3.09
C LYS A 101 15.50 -17.80 -3.64
N GLU A 102 16.55 -18.42 -4.17
CA GLU A 102 17.57 -17.70 -4.92
C GLU A 102 16.95 -17.02 -6.14
N GLY A 103 17.28 -15.74 -6.35
CA GLY A 103 16.71 -14.91 -7.42
C GLY A 103 15.39 -14.21 -7.08
N ASP A 104 14.75 -14.51 -5.95
CA ASP A 104 13.59 -13.74 -5.49
C ASP A 104 14.03 -12.34 -5.05
N VAL A 105 13.27 -11.31 -5.40
CA VAL A 105 13.54 -9.93 -4.96
C VAL A 105 13.53 -9.77 -3.44
N THR A 106 12.81 -10.64 -2.72
CA THR A 106 12.82 -10.67 -1.25
C THR A 106 14.17 -11.11 -0.68
N ALA A 107 15.01 -11.81 -1.46
CA ALA A 107 16.32 -12.30 -1.03
C ALA A 107 17.34 -11.16 -0.78
N GLU A 108 17.05 -9.94 -1.26
CA GLU A 108 17.84 -8.74 -0.95
C GLU A 108 17.73 -8.32 0.53
N HIS A 109 16.66 -8.74 1.21
CA HIS A 109 16.35 -8.32 2.58
C HIS A 109 16.04 -9.47 3.53
N LEU A 110 15.86 -10.70 3.02
CA LEU A 110 15.62 -11.90 3.80
C LEU A 110 16.56 -13.01 3.33
N PRO A 111 17.06 -13.88 4.23
CA PRO A 111 17.97 -14.94 3.84
C PRO A 111 17.28 -15.95 2.92
N ILE A 112 18.02 -16.48 1.94
CA ILE A 112 17.57 -17.61 1.13
C ILE A 112 17.20 -18.76 2.06
N GLY A 113 16.02 -19.31 1.84
CA GLY A 113 15.46 -20.38 2.66
C GLY A 113 14.58 -19.92 3.82
N PHE A 114 14.48 -18.60 4.09
CA PHE A 114 13.49 -18.08 5.02
C PHE A 114 12.09 -18.56 4.63
N LYS A 115 11.39 -19.19 5.57
CA LYS A 115 10.04 -19.73 5.38
C LYS A 115 9.07 -18.98 6.29
N ALA A 116 7.95 -18.53 5.75
CA ALA A 116 6.90 -17.95 6.55
C ALA A 116 6.20 -19.04 7.38
N GLU A 117 6.46 -19.08 8.69
CA GLU A 117 5.76 -20.01 9.60
C GLU A 117 4.52 -19.37 10.21
N THR A 118 4.49 -18.04 10.28
CA THR A 118 3.39 -17.24 10.81
C THR A 118 2.92 -16.17 9.84
N LEU A 119 1.74 -15.59 10.09
CA LEU A 119 1.29 -14.40 9.36
C LEU A 119 2.24 -13.21 9.52
N ASN A 120 2.92 -13.10 10.66
CA ASN A 120 3.93 -12.06 10.87
C ASN A 120 5.16 -12.29 9.99
N ASP A 121 5.53 -13.54 9.71
CA ASP A 121 6.61 -13.84 8.78
C ASP A 121 6.20 -13.55 7.33
N ALA A 122 4.96 -13.84 6.96
CA ALA A 122 4.40 -13.40 5.68
C ALA A 122 4.39 -11.86 5.56
N LYS A 123 4.10 -11.13 6.65
CA LYS A 123 4.23 -9.66 6.69
C LYS A 123 5.66 -9.21 6.46
N LYS A 124 6.66 -9.87 7.06
CA LYS A 124 8.09 -9.57 6.81
C LYS A 124 8.45 -9.79 5.34
N MET A 125 7.94 -10.84 4.70
CA MET A 125 8.15 -11.07 3.27
C MET A 125 7.51 -9.97 2.41
N ALA A 126 6.30 -9.54 2.74
CA ALA A 126 5.64 -8.41 2.08
C ALA A 126 6.42 -7.10 2.24
N ASP A 127 6.95 -6.81 3.43
CA ASP A 127 7.83 -5.66 3.71
C ASP A 127 9.11 -5.73 2.86
N ALA A 128 9.80 -6.86 2.86
CA ALA A 128 10.99 -7.09 2.05
C ALA A 128 10.72 -6.90 0.55
N PHE A 129 9.63 -7.48 0.04
CA PHE A 129 9.22 -7.32 -1.35
C PHE A 129 8.97 -5.85 -1.69
N ALA A 130 8.14 -5.17 -0.88
CA ALA A 130 7.81 -3.77 -1.10
C ALA A 130 9.06 -2.88 -1.09
N ARG A 131 10.03 -3.12 -0.20
CA ARG A 131 11.32 -2.41 -0.19
C ARG A 131 12.09 -2.58 -1.49
N SER A 132 12.23 -3.81 -1.98
CA SER A 132 13.02 -4.11 -3.19
C SER A 132 12.36 -3.56 -4.46
N VAL A 133 11.02 -3.53 -4.52
CA VAL A 133 10.30 -3.05 -5.70
C VAL A 133 9.91 -1.57 -5.67
N SER A 134 10.16 -0.85 -4.56
CA SER A 134 9.85 0.58 -4.45
C SER A 134 10.81 1.48 -5.22
#